data_AF-A0A7Y6IPV5-F1
#
_entry.id   AF-A0A7Y6IPV5-F1
#
_cell.length_a   1.000
_cell.length_b   1.000
_cell.length_c   1.000
_cell.angle_alpha   90.00
_cell.angle_beta   90.00
_cell.angle_gamma   90.00
#
_symmetry.space_group_name_H-M   'P 1'
#
loop_
_entity.id
_entity.type
_entity.pdbx_description
1 polymer ?
#
loop_
_entity_poly.entity_id
_entity_poly.type
_entity_poly.pdbx_seq_one_letter_code
_entity_poly.pdbx_strand_id
1 'polypeptide(L)'
;MSTSSPAPARPAARLRHLTGLAVLAAVAPLAACGAGSGGTATATISPEPTAPVRPGEDTASGPATPAPSASGTPAATGSARPDELAPTPLPTSTAPVRVERDRGEPAVVTGVRAGRHEGFDRVVVDLKGGMPGYTVRWVDELEQDGSGKPLDLRGHPCLYVLLTPAQAHTDDGTPTWTGTPLTQPLGNVSRILRAGDFEGRVSAGIVAGSRTPFRVREYTRPDRLVIDVAH
;
A
#
# COMPACT_ATOMS: atom_id res chain seq x y z
N MET A 1 -66.99 7.53 6.86
CA MET A 1 -66.82 8.82 6.18
C MET A 1 -65.32 9.08 6.07
N SER A 2 -64.72 8.64 4.96
CA SER A 2 -63.26 8.69 4.75
C SER A 2 -62.93 9.89 3.87
N THR A 3 -62.14 10.82 4.39
CA THR A 3 -61.67 12.00 3.66
C THR A 3 -60.29 11.72 3.09
N SER A 4 -60.21 11.56 1.77
CA SER A 4 -58.96 11.41 1.02
C SER A 4 -58.34 12.79 0.78
N SER A 5 -57.07 12.95 1.20
CA SER A 5 -56.27 14.16 0.95
C SER A 5 -55.62 14.09 -0.44
N PRO A 6 -55.58 15.17 -1.25
CA PRO A 6 -54.92 15.16 -2.55
C PRO A 6 -53.40 15.45 -2.44
N ALA A 7 -52.60 14.71 -3.20
CA ALA A 7 -51.14 14.87 -3.30
C ALA A 7 -50.73 16.10 -4.13
N PRO A 8 -49.57 16.73 -3.85
CA PRO A 8 -49.08 17.88 -4.61
C PRO A 8 -48.42 17.50 -5.94
N ALA A 9 -48.70 18.29 -6.97
CA ALA A 9 -48.14 18.16 -8.31
C ALA A 9 -46.64 18.49 -8.38
N ARG A 10 -45.86 17.65 -9.08
CA ARG A 10 -44.43 17.84 -9.33
C ARG A 10 -44.20 18.86 -10.45
N PRO A 11 -43.27 19.82 -10.32
CA PRO A 11 -42.90 20.71 -11.42
C PRO A 11 -42.07 19.97 -12.47
N ALA A 12 -42.42 20.20 -13.74
CA ALA A 12 -41.70 19.67 -14.90
C ALA A 12 -40.34 20.39 -15.09
N ALA A 13 -39.25 19.63 -15.10
CA ALA A 13 -37.92 20.14 -15.43
C ALA A 13 -37.81 20.38 -16.95
N ARG A 14 -37.58 21.64 -17.35
CA ARG A 14 -37.33 22.01 -18.74
C ARG A 14 -35.87 21.71 -19.11
N LEU A 15 -35.71 20.77 -20.05
CA LEU A 15 -34.48 20.46 -20.75
C LEU A 15 -34.01 21.69 -21.55
N ARG A 16 -32.84 22.24 -21.21
CA ARG A 16 -32.14 23.23 -22.03
C ARG A 16 -30.98 22.55 -22.74
N HIS A 17 -31.17 22.32 -24.03
CA HIS A 17 -30.10 22.02 -24.96
C HIS A 17 -29.16 23.22 -25.08
N LEU A 18 -27.87 23.01 -24.86
CA LEU A 18 -26.82 23.92 -25.31
C LEU A 18 -25.87 23.12 -26.20
N THR A 19 -26.12 23.27 -27.49
CA THR A 19 -25.21 23.02 -28.61
C THR A 19 -23.94 23.86 -28.43
N GLY A 20 -22.78 23.22 -28.51
CA GLY A 20 -21.47 23.87 -28.36
C GLY A 20 -20.41 23.17 -29.21
N LEU A 21 -20.38 23.59 -30.47
CA LEU A 21 -19.39 23.38 -31.52
C LEU A 21 -17.92 23.37 -30.99
N ALA A 22 -17.15 22.31 -31.27
CA ALA A 22 -15.70 22.30 -31.04
C ALA A 22 -14.94 21.71 -32.25
N VAL A 23 -14.55 22.66 -33.10
CA VAL A 23 -13.35 22.80 -33.94
C VAL A 23 -12.49 21.54 -34.16
N LEU A 24 -12.40 21.19 -35.45
CA LEU A 24 -11.45 20.27 -36.08
C LEU A 24 -10.01 20.80 -35.92
N ALA A 25 -9.13 20.08 -35.22
CA ALA A 25 -7.70 20.34 -35.20
C ALA A 25 -6.97 19.26 -36.02
N ALA A 26 -6.39 19.67 -37.15
CA ALA A 26 -5.56 18.83 -38.01
C ALA A 26 -4.21 18.55 -37.34
N VAL A 27 -3.82 17.28 -37.26
CA VAL A 27 -2.49 16.85 -36.83
C VAL A 27 -1.73 16.34 -38.05
N ALA A 28 -0.63 17.03 -38.41
CA ALA A 28 0.34 16.59 -39.40
C ALA A 28 1.36 15.64 -38.74
N PRO A 29 1.81 14.56 -39.40
CA PRO A 29 2.83 13.67 -38.85
C PRO A 29 4.25 14.23 -39.07
N LEU A 30 5.03 14.34 -37.99
CA LEU A 30 6.49 14.47 -38.07
C LEU A 30 7.10 13.11 -38.42
N ALA A 31 7.73 13.04 -39.60
CA ALA A 31 8.56 11.92 -40.02
C ALA A 31 9.89 11.93 -39.24
N ALA A 32 10.19 10.85 -38.52
CA ALA A 32 11.48 10.60 -37.91
C ALA A 32 12.38 9.84 -38.89
N CYS A 33 13.51 10.43 -39.28
CA CYS A 33 14.60 9.73 -39.96
C CYS A 33 15.61 9.27 -38.90
N GLY A 34 15.79 7.95 -38.80
CA GLY A 34 16.89 7.32 -38.10
C GLY A 34 18.02 6.91 -39.06
N ALA A 35 19.26 7.02 -38.61
CA ALA A 35 20.51 6.33 -39.02
C ALA A 35 21.65 7.08 -38.31
N GLY A 36 22.75 6.51 -37.79
CA GLY A 36 23.33 5.18 -37.72
C GLY A 36 24.58 5.33 -36.82
N SER A 37 24.93 4.35 -36.00
CA SER A 37 26.02 3.39 -36.24
C SER A 37 27.44 3.88 -35.88
N GLY A 38 28.11 3.12 -35.01
CA GLY A 38 29.55 2.89 -35.08
C GLY A 38 30.32 3.16 -33.78
N GLY A 39 30.98 2.14 -33.24
CA GLY A 39 32.00 2.34 -32.20
C GLY A 39 32.31 1.12 -31.33
N THR A 40 32.83 0.06 -31.95
CA THR A 40 33.45 -1.11 -31.31
C THR A 40 34.56 -0.76 -30.33
N ALA A 41 34.63 -1.45 -29.18
CA ALA A 41 35.89 -1.77 -28.53
C ALA A 41 35.78 -3.06 -27.70
N THR A 42 36.49 -4.07 -28.19
CA THR A 42 36.75 -5.39 -27.66
C THR A 42 37.64 -5.35 -26.41
N ALA A 43 37.33 -6.18 -25.40
CA ALA A 43 38.30 -6.81 -24.50
C ALA A 43 37.60 -7.97 -23.76
N THR A 44 37.50 -9.16 -24.35
CA THR A 44 38.26 -10.38 -23.99
C THR A 44 39.03 -10.31 -22.67
N ILE A 45 38.55 -11.00 -21.62
CA ILE A 45 39.39 -11.85 -20.76
C ILE A 45 38.55 -13.03 -20.23
N SER A 46 39.17 -14.21 -20.28
CA SER A 46 38.70 -15.59 -20.04
C SER A 46 38.40 -15.92 -18.55
N PRO A 47 37.55 -16.92 -18.24
CA PRO A 47 37.42 -17.48 -16.89
C PRO A 47 38.35 -18.69 -16.69
N GLU A 48 38.87 -18.88 -15.47
CA GLU A 48 39.45 -20.16 -15.04
C GLU A 48 39.00 -20.48 -13.60
N PRO A 49 38.47 -21.69 -13.33
CA PRO A 49 38.13 -22.15 -11.99
C PRO A 49 39.26 -23.00 -11.39
N THR A 50 39.68 -22.71 -10.16
CA THR A 50 40.61 -23.56 -9.40
C THR A 50 39.88 -24.23 -8.23
N ALA A 51 39.92 -25.56 -8.21
CA ALA A 51 39.40 -26.42 -7.15
C ALA A 51 40.55 -26.89 -6.20
N PRO A 52 40.34 -27.80 -5.22
CA PRO A 52 40.62 -27.58 -3.80
C PRO A 52 41.91 -28.26 -3.28
N VAL A 53 42.33 -27.88 -2.06
CA VAL A 53 43.40 -28.58 -1.30
C VAL A 53 42.89 -28.92 0.12
N ARG A 54 43.27 -30.12 0.60
CA ARG A 54 42.90 -30.84 1.82
C ARG A 54 44.13 -30.94 2.78
N PRO A 55 44.14 -31.80 3.83
CA PRO A 55 43.84 -31.63 5.26
C PRO A 55 45.07 -31.56 6.22
N GLY A 56 44.82 -31.42 7.53
CA GLY A 56 45.68 -31.79 8.68
C GLY A 56 45.15 -31.14 9.98
N GLU A 57 44.41 -31.83 10.86
CA GLU A 57 44.81 -32.70 11.99
C GLU A 57 45.60 -32.00 13.11
N ASP A 58 45.00 -31.95 14.31
CA ASP A 58 45.56 -32.28 15.64
C ASP A 58 44.53 -31.88 16.73
N THR A 59 43.75 -32.83 17.27
CA THR A 59 44.04 -33.68 18.45
C THR A 59 44.24 -32.90 19.76
N ALA A 60 43.24 -32.94 20.66
CA ALA A 60 43.36 -33.59 21.98
C ALA A 60 42.12 -33.37 22.87
N SER A 61 41.58 -34.49 23.34
CA SER A 61 40.54 -34.65 24.35
C SER A 61 41.03 -34.37 25.77
N GLY A 62 40.10 -34.00 26.67
CA GLY A 62 40.31 -34.02 28.12
C GLY A 62 39.00 -33.80 28.90
N PRO A 63 38.52 -34.76 29.71
CA PRO A 63 37.17 -34.78 30.30
C PRO A 63 37.11 -34.26 31.74
N ALA A 64 35.92 -33.86 32.22
CA ALA A 64 35.61 -33.80 33.65
C ALA A 64 34.09 -33.93 33.93
N THR A 65 33.72 -35.14 34.35
CA THR A 65 32.75 -35.61 35.37
C THR A 65 31.56 -34.74 35.84
N PRO A 66 30.34 -35.33 35.98
CA PRO A 66 29.13 -34.68 36.52
C PRO A 66 28.94 -34.90 38.04
N ALA A 67 28.20 -34.01 38.71
CA ALA A 67 27.69 -34.16 40.08
C ALA A 67 26.42 -33.28 40.29
N PRO A 68 25.55 -33.55 41.30
CA PRO A 68 24.12 -33.75 41.06
C PRO A 68 23.17 -32.69 41.65
N SER A 69 21.89 -32.85 41.26
CA SER A 69 20.63 -32.43 41.89
C SER A 69 20.61 -31.32 42.95
N ALA A 70 19.84 -30.27 42.64
CA ALA A 70 19.02 -29.57 43.61
C ALA A 70 17.56 -29.60 43.14
N SER A 71 16.75 -30.41 43.83
CA SER A 71 15.29 -30.33 43.80
C SER A 71 14.89 -29.04 44.50
N GLY A 72 14.31 -28.10 43.76
CA GLY A 72 13.71 -26.89 44.29
C GLY A 72 12.30 -26.76 43.71
N THR A 73 11.30 -27.06 44.53
CA THR A 73 9.90 -26.75 44.26
C THR A 73 9.75 -25.23 44.13
N PRO A 74 9.30 -24.68 42.99
CA PRO A 74 8.79 -23.33 42.98
C PRO A 74 7.42 -23.38 43.66
N ALA A 75 7.32 -22.71 44.81
CA ALA A 75 6.05 -22.33 45.39
C ALA A 75 5.16 -21.72 44.29
N ALA A 76 3.91 -22.16 44.24
CA ALA A 76 2.87 -21.55 43.42
C ALA A 76 2.59 -20.14 43.97
N THR A 77 3.47 -19.19 43.68
CA THR A 77 3.13 -17.77 43.68
C THR A 77 2.22 -17.60 42.48
N GLY A 78 0.94 -17.33 42.73
CA GLY A 78 -0.06 -17.06 41.71
C GLY A 78 0.48 -16.01 40.74
N SER A 79 0.99 -16.51 39.60
CA SER A 79 1.39 -15.68 38.49
C SER A 79 0.10 -15.05 37.99
N ALA A 80 -0.11 -13.78 38.30
CA ALA A 80 -1.15 -13.00 37.66
C ALA A 80 -0.94 -13.18 36.16
N ARG A 81 -1.89 -13.86 35.52
CA ARG A 81 -1.92 -14.08 34.08
C ARG A 81 -1.66 -12.70 33.44
N PRO A 82 -0.73 -12.56 32.49
CA PRO A 82 -0.63 -11.34 31.70
C PRO A 82 -2.03 -11.01 31.21
N ASP A 83 -2.52 -9.81 31.51
CA ASP A 83 -3.80 -9.32 31.04
C ASP A 83 -3.91 -9.65 29.56
N GLU A 84 -4.77 -10.62 29.23
CA GLU A 84 -4.92 -11.14 27.89
C GLU A 84 -5.53 -10.00 27.10
N LEU A 85 -4.69 -9.23 26.39
CA LEU A 85 -5.11 -8.06 25.64
C LEU A 85 -6.35 -8.46 24.83
N ALA A 86 -7.48 -7.82 25.15
CA ALA A 86 -8.73 -8.10 24.46
C ALA A 86 -8.50 -8.02 22.94
N PRO A 87 -9.01 -8.98 22.15
CA PRO A 87 -8.77 -9.03 20.73
C PRO A 87 -9.21 -7.71 20.07
N THR A 88 -8.39 -7.20 19.15
CA THR A 88 -8.71 -5.96 18.44
C THR A 88 -10.00 -6.20 17.63
N PRO A 89 -11.05 -5.36 17.80
CA PRO A 89 -12.29 -5.57 17.07
C PRO A 89 -12.05 -5.53 15.56
N LEU A 90 -12.71 -6.44 14.84
CA LEU A 90 -12.57 -6.62 13.40
C LEU A 90 -13.17 -5.44 12.61
N PRO A 91 -12.69 -5.18 11.38
CA PRO A 91 -13.36 -4.27 10.45
C PRO A 91 -14.76 -4.77 10.08
N THR A 92 -15.74 -3.87 9.96
CA THR A 92 -17.15 -4.24 9.71
C THR A 92 -17.83 -3.47 8.58
N SER A 93 -17.17 -2.46 7.99
CA SER A 93 -17.76 -1.63 6.92
C SER A 93 -17.01 -1.75 5.60
N THR A 94 -17.72 -1.77 4.48
CA THR A 94 -17.16 -1.63 3.12
C THR A 94 -17.37 -0.23 2.54
N ALA A 95 -17.98 0.68 3.31
CA ALA A 95 -18.32 2.02 2.84
C ALA A 95 -17.07 2.87 2.59
N PRO A 96 -17.07 3.72 1.54
CA PRO A 96 -15.99 4.67 1.31
C PRO A 96 -15.73 5.57 2.51
N VAL A 97 -14.46 5.85 2.78
CA VAL A 97 -14.02 6.84 3.77
C VAL A 97 -13.40 8.01 3.04
N ARG A 98 -13.85 9.24 3.31
CA ARG A 98 -13.27 10.48 2.78
C ARG A 98 -13.10 11.47 3.92
N VAL A 99 -11.88 12.00 4.05
CA VAL A 99 -11.53 13.07 4.99
C VAL A 99 -10.84 14.17 4.20
N GLU A 100 -11.42 15.36 4.22
CA GLU A 100 -10.85 16.55 3.59
C GLU A 100 -10.04 17.34 4.62
N ARG A 101 -8.91 17.89 4.19
CA ARG A 101 -8.07 18.74 5.03
C ARG A 101 -7.45 19.84 4.18
N ASP A 102 -7.72 21.08 4.58
CA ASP A 102 -7.09 22.25 4.00
C ASP A 102 -5.77 22.51 4.73
N ARG A 103 -4.66 22.14 4.08
CA ARG A 103 -3.30 22.38 4.58
C ARG A 103 -2.44 22.97 3.46
N GLY A 104 -1.51 23.86 3.81
CA GLY A 104 -0.60 24.48 2.85
C GLY A 104 0.50 23.53 2.37
N GLU A 105 1.17 22.86 3.31
CA GLU A 105 2.28 21.94 2.99
C GLU A 105 1.79 20.49 2.82
N PRO A 106 2.24 19.78 1.77
CA PRO A 106 1.90 18.38 1.55
C PRO A 106 2.55 17.49 2.62
N ALA A 107 1.83 16.44 3.04
CA ALA A 107 2.45 15.38 3.84
C ALA A 107 3.40 14.54 2.97
N VAL A 108 4.53 14.10 3.54
CA VAL A 108 5.48 13.23 2.84
C VAL A 108 5.19 11.78 3.21
N VAL A 109 4.84 10.95 2.22
CA VAL A 109 4.77 9.49 2.36
C VAL A 109 6.18 8.94 2.38
N THR A 110 6.57 8.39 3.53
CA THR A 110 7.94 7.88 3.76
C THR A 110 8.04 6.37 3.62
N GLY A 111 6.91 5.69 3.58
CA GLY A 111 6.85 4.25 3.42
C GLY A 111 5.43 3.73 3.52
N VAL A 112 5.24 2.55 2.96
CA VAL A 112 4.03 1.75 3.19
C VAL A 112 4.49 0.36 3.59
N ARG A 113 3.97 -0.13 4.71
CA ARG A 113 4.26 -1.48 5.21
C ARG A 113 2.96 -2.24 5.41
N ALA A 114 3.04 -3.56 5.35
CA ALA A 114 1.88 -4.41 5.60
C ALA A 114 2.24 -5.64 6.42
N GLY A 115 1.26 -6.14 7.17
CA GLY A 115 1.41 -7.33 8.00
C GLY A 115 0.07 -7.99 8.28
N ARG A 116 0.11 -9.31 8.49
CA ARG A 116 -1.06 -10.10 8.86
C ARG A 116 -1.32 -9.98 10.35
N HIS A 117 -2.58 -9.82 10.73
CA HIS A 117 -3.07 -9.90 12.11
C HIS A 117 -4.19 -10.95 12.21
N GLU A 118 -4.73 -11.17 13.40
CA GLU A 118 -5.89 -12.06 13.56
C GLU A 118 -7.15 -11.41 12.95
N GLY A 119 -7.69 -12.01 11.88
CA GLY A 119 -8.93 -11.61 11.21
C GLY A 119 -8.84 -10.37 10.32
N PHE A 120 -7.66 -9.78 10.15
CA PHE A 120 -7.43 -8.70 9.21
C PHE A 120 -5.95 -8.57 8.82
N ASP A 121 -5.69 -8.03 7.65
CA ASP A 121 -4.38 -7.53 7.25
C ASP A 121 -4.32 -6.03 7.53
N ARG A 122 -3.16 -5.58 8.00
CA ARG A 122 -2.92 -4.16 8.25
C ARG A 122 -1.97 -3.62 7.21
N VAL A 123 -2.39 -2.55 6.54
CA VAL A 123 -1.53 -1.69 5.73
C VAL A 123 -1.33 -0.39 6.50
N VAL A 124 -0.09 0.05 6.64
CA VAL A 124 0.27 1.30 7.31
C VAL A 124 1.02 2.19 6.35
N VAL A 125 0.52 3.40 6.15
CA VAL A 125 1.22 4.48 5.43
C VAL A 125 1.90 5.37 6.46
N ASP A 126 3.23 5.44 6.40
CA ASP A 126 4.05 6.28 7.25
C ASP A 126 4.18 7.68 6.67
N LEU A 127 3.89 8.69 7.48
CA LEU A 127 3.79 10.07 7.06
C LEU A 127 4.74 10.96 7.87
N LYS A 128 5.27 11.99 7.19
CA LYS A 128 5.93 13.14 7.82
C LYS A 128 5.20 14.42 7.41
N GLY A 129 5.29 15.46 8.25
CA GLY A 129 4.61 16.73 8.01
C GLY A 129 3.11 16.70 8.36
N GLY A 130 2.67 15.79 9.22
CA GLY A 130 1.27 15.67 9.67
C GLY A 130 0.39 14.81 8.76
N MET A 131 -0.88 14.67 9.16
CA MET A 131 -1.87 13.86 8.45
C MET A 131 -2.51 14.64 7.29
N PRO A 132 -2.43 14.16 6.04
CA PRO A 132 -3.12 14.76 4.90
C PRO A 132 -4.61 14.40 4.91
N GLY A 133 -5.40 15.02 4.03
CA GLY A 133 -6.72 14.47 3.67
C GLY A 133 -6.53 13.14 2.94
N TYR A 134 -7.58 12.31 2.94
CA TYR A 134 -7.52 11.03 2.25
C TYR A 134 -8.88 10.51 1.78
N THR A 135 -8.83 9.61 0.81
CA THR A 135 -9.97 8.80 0.37
C THR A 135 -9.56 7.33 0.34
N VAL A 136 -10.39 6.46 0.91
CA VAL A 136 -10.23 5.01 0.87
C VAL A 136 -11.53 4.38 0.39
N ARG A 137 -11.50 3.66 -0.74
CA ARG A 137 -12.71 3.06 -1.34
C ARG A 137 -12.36 1.87 -2.23
N TRP A 138 -13.28 0.91 -2.35
CA TRP A 138 -13.15 -0.15 -3.35
C TRP A 138 -13.35 0.41 -4.76
N VAL A 139 -12.55 -0.09 -5.70
CA VAL A 139 -12.63 0.23 -7.14
C VAL A 139 -12.56 -1.05 -7.98
N ASP A 140 -13.06 -0.97 -9.21
CA ASP A 140 -12.94 -2.04 -10.22
C ASP A 140 -11.64 -1.92 -11.01
N GLU A 141 -11.16 -0.68 -11.22
CA GLU A 141 -9.96 -0.37 -11.98
C GLU A 141 -9.06 0.59 -11.20
N LEU A 142 -7.75 0.47 -11.41
CA LEU A 142 -6.73 1.35 -10.85
C LEU A 142 -5.89 1.90 -11.99
N GLU A 143 -5.71 3.20 -12.05
CA GLU A 143 -4.95 3.89 -13.11
C GLU A 143 -3.72 4.59 -12.53
N GLN A 144 -2.69 4.75 -13.35
CA GLN A 144 -1.49 5.50 -13.00
C GLN A 144 -1.79 7.00 -13.05
N ASP A 145 -1.42 7.72 -11.99
CA ASP A 145 -1.64 9.18 -11.94
C ASP A 145 -0.90 9.88 -13.09
N GLY A 146 -1.50 10.97 -13.60
CA GLY A 146 -1.00 11.75 -14.72
C GLY A 146 -1.17 11.10 -16.09
N SER A 147 -0.89 9.79 -16.23
CA SER A 147 -0.98 9.10 -17.52
C SER A 147 -2.33 8.44 -17.81
N GLY A 148 -3.10 8.08 -16.78
CA GLY A 148 -4.36 7.34 -16.90
C GLY A 148 -4.20 5.87 -17.33
N LYS A 149 -2.96 5.36 -17.43
CA LYS A 149 -2.73 3.97 -17.85
C LYS A 149 -3.18 2.99 -16.77
N PRO A 150 -3.98 1.96 -17.09
CA PRO A 150 -4.44 0.99 -16.09
C PRO A 150 -3.25 0.19 -15.50
N LEU A 151 -3.33 -0.10 -14.21
CA LEU A 151 -2.45 -1.05 -13.52
C LEU A 151 -3.10 -2.43 -13.49
N ASP A 152 -2.28 -3.47 -13.69
CA ASP A 152 -2.75 -4.86 -13.71
C ASP A 152 -3.11 -5.39 -12.30
N LEU A 153 -4.41 -5.39 -12.01
CA LEU A 153 -4.99 -5.96 -10.80
C LEU A 153 -5.09 -7.49 -10.83
N ARG A 154 -4.85 -8.14 -11.98
CA ARG A 154 -5.00 -9.59 -12.21
C ARG A 154 -6.40 -10.11 -11.85
N GLY A 155 -7.44 -9.31 -12.15
CA GLY A 155 -8.83 -9.67 -11.89
C GLY A 155 -9.24 -9.63 -10.41
N HIS A 156 -8.38 -9.11 -9.52
CA HIS A 156 -8.67 -8.99 -8.10
C HIS A 156 -9.24 -7.61 -7.73
N PRO A 157 -10.11 -7.53 -6.70
CA PRO A 157 -10.58 -6.24 -6.21
C PRO A 157 -9.44 -5.40 -5.62
N CYS A 158 -9.57 -4.08 -5.77
CA CYS A 158 -8.58 -3.12 -5.29
C CYS A 158 -9.22 -2.10 -4.35
N LEU A 159 -8.65 -1.95 -3.17
CA LEU A 159 -8.96 -0.87 -2.26
C LEU A 159 -8.04 0.31 -2.59
N TYR A 160 -8.61 1.32 -3.25
CA TYR A 160 -7.92 2.54 -3.64
C TYR A 160 -7.70 3.43 -2.42
N VAL A 161 -6.48 3.95 -2.29
CA VAL A 161 -6.06 4.90 -1.26
C VAL A 161 -5.49 6.12 -1.97
N LEU A 162 -6.05 7.29 -1.67
CA LEU A 162 -5.57 8.58 -2.14
C LEU A 162 -5.27 9.46 -0.95
N LEU A 163 -4.12 10.12 -0.96
CA LEU A 163 -3.70 11.13 0.01
C LEU A 163 -3.56 12.49 -0.69
N THR A 164 -4.11 13.55 -0.09
CA THR A 164 -4.02 14.91 -0.63
C THR A 164 -4.24 15.97 0.47
N PRO A 165 -3.42 17.04 0.56
CA PRO A 165 -2.18 17.23 -0.18
C PRO A 165 -1.06 16.30 0.34
N ALA A 166 -0.39 15.57 -0.55
CA ALA A 166 0.70 14.66 -0.20
C ALA A 166 1.72 14.50 -1.34
N GLN A 167 2.94 14.09 -1.00
CA GLN A 167 4.00 13.74 -1.95
C GLN A 167 4.77 12.49 -1.48
N ALA A 168 5.36 11.74 -2.40
CA ALA A 168 6.23 10.58 -2.13
C ALA A 168 7.64 10.78 -2.70
N HIS A 169 8.13 12.02 -2.64
CA HIS A 169 9.48 12.44 -3.02
C HIS A 169 10.02 13.54 -2.09
N THR A 170 11.34 13.69 -2.08
CA THR A 170 12.05 14.82 -1.47
C THR A 170 11.99 16.05 -2.39
N ASP A 171 12.39 17.22 -1.90
CA ASP A 171 12.39 18.47 -2.67
C ASP A 171 13.25 18.38 -3.95
N ASP A 172 14.35 17.64 -3.90
CA ASP A 172 15.20 17.35 -5.08
C ASP A 172 14.61 16.29 -6.04
N GLY A 173 13.38 15.83 -5.79
CA GLY A 173 12.67 14.84 -6.62
C GLY A 173 13.04 13.38 -6.37
N THR A 174 13.85 13.07 -5.34
CA THR A 174 14.21 11.68 -5.02
C THR A 174 12.99 10.98 -4.40
N PRO A 175 12.56 9.80 -4.92
CA PRO A 175 11.42 9.10 -4.35
C PRO A 175 11.65 8.67 -2.89
N THR A 176 10.70 8.97 -2.00
CA THR A 176 10.69 8.50 -0.61
C THR A 176 9.93 7.19 -0.46
N TRP A 177 9.06 6.85 -1.42
CA TRP A 177 8.39 5.57 -1.50
C TRP A 177 8.15 5.16 -2.96
N THR A 178 8.62 3.97 -3.33
CA THR A 178 8.54 3.44 -4.70
C THR A 178 7.55 2.29 -4.87
N GLY A 179 6.84 1.92 -3.79
CA GLY A 179 5.99 0.73 -3.72
C GLY A 179 6.37 -0.16 -2.55
N THR A 180 5.57 -1.20 -2.31
CA THR A 180 5.76 -2.12 -1.19
C THR A 180 5.74 -3.55 -1.70
N PRO A 181 6.91 -4.17 -1.93
CA PRO A 181 6.97 -5.56 -2.33
C PRO A 181 6.47 -6.46 -1.17
N LEU A 182 5.62 -7.41 -1.50
CA LEU A 182 5.23 -8.50 -0.60
C LEU A 182 5.86 -9.80 -1.12
N THR A 183 6.58 -10.52 -0.27
CA THR A 183 7.20 -11.79 -0.63
C THR A 183 6.18 -12.91 -0.82
N GLN A 184 5.03 -12.80 -0.15
CA GLN A 184 3.88 -13.68 -0.24
C GLN A 184 2.62 -12.88 0.08
N PRO A 185 1.42 -13.32 -0.39
CA PRO A 185 0.16 -12.77 0.07
C PRO A 185 0.02 -12.85 1.60
N LEU A 186 -0.71 -11.91 2.18
CA LEU A 186 -1.13 -11.95 3.59
C LEU A 186 -2.38 -12.82 3.72
N GLY A 187 -3.36 -12.46 4.56
CA GLY A 187 -4.63 -13.19 4.62
C GLY A 187 -5.51 -12.94 3.38
N ASN A 188 -5.81 -11.68 3.09
CA ASN A 188 -6.59 -11.21 1.96
C ASN A 188 -5.79 -10.25 1.05
N VAL A 189 -4.91 -9.42 1.60
CA VAL A 189 -4.05 -8.49 0.83
C VAL A 189 -2.95 -9.27 0.12
N SER A 190 -2.89 -9.16 -1.21
CA SER A 190 -1.91 -9.87 -2.04
C SER A 190 -0.82 -8.98 -2.62
N ARG A 191 -1.14 -7.71 -2.92
CA ARG A 191 -0.19 -6.72 -3.48
C ARG A 191 -0.53 -5.32 -3.04
N ILE A 192 0.49 -4.46 -2.97
CA ILE A 192 0.33 -3.02 -2.78
C ILE A 192 1.01 -2.34 -3.96
N LEU A 193 0.22 -1.65 -4.78
CA LEU A 193 0.66 -0.97 -5.99
C LEU A 193 0.71 0.53 -5.73
N ARG A 194 1.81 1.20 -6.09
CA ARG A 194 1.84 2.66 -6.19
C ARG A 194 1.19 3.04 -7.51
N ALA A 195 0.11 3.79 -7.46
CA ALA A 195 -0.58 4.31 -8.64
C ALA A 195 0.02 5.66 -9.07
N GLY A 196 0.49 6.48 -8.12
CA GLY A 196 1.27 7.64 -8.49
C GLY A 196 1.62 8.59 -7.34
N ASP A 197 2.32 9.65 -7.73
CA ASP A 197 2.79 10.76 -6.93
C ASP A 197 2.92 11.96 -7.87
N PHE A 198 1.84 12.73 -7.97
CA PHE A 198 1.68 13.77 -8.98
C PHE A 198 0.73 14.85 -8.47
N GLU A 199 1.03 16.12 -8.76
CA GLU A 199 0.17 17.28 -8.43
C GLU A 199 -0.30 17.33 -6.95
N GLY A 200 0.58 16.99 -6.01
CA GLY A 200 0.24 16.99 -4.58
C GLY A 200 -0.72 15.85 -4.18
N ARG A 201 -0.72 14.76 -4.94
CA ARG A 201 -1.50 13.54 -4.69
C ARG A 201 -0.56 12.36 -4.66
N VAL A 202 -0.72 11.50 -3.66
CA VAL A 202 -0.13 10.16 -3.66
C VAL A 202 -1.25 9.15 -3.67
N SER A 203 -1.22 8.23 -4.63
CA SER A 203 -2.24 7.21 -4.75
C SER A 203 -1.65 5.79 -4.77
N ALA A 204 -2.39 4.87 -4.19
CA ALA A 204 -2.02 3.47 -4.06
C ALA A 204 -3.25 2.56 -4.21
N GLY A 205 -3.00 1.34 -4.67
CA GLY A 205 -3.98 0.27 -4.69
C GLY A 205 -3.57 -0.87 -3.78
N ILE A 206 -4.44 -1.25 -2.84
CA ILE A 206 -4.29 -2.46 -2.04
C ILE A 206 -5.10 -3.56 -2.75
N VAL A 207 -4.41 -4.46 -3.43
CA VAL A 207 -5.02 -5.57 -4.16
C VAL A 207 -5.35 -6.68 -3.16
N ALA A 208 -6.61 -7.11 -3.15
CA ALA A 208 -7.11 -8.10 -2.20
C ALA A 208 -7.72 -9.31 -2.92
N GLY A 209 -7.75 -10.48 -2.29
CA GLY A 209 -8.41 -11.67 -2.82
C GLY A 209 -9.93 -11.49 -2.95
N SER A 210 -10.54 -10.75 -2.02
CA SER A 210 -11.98 -10.45 -2.01
C SER A 210 -12.28 -9.06 -1.44
N ARG A 211 -13.45 -8.51 -1.80
CA ARG A 211 -13.97 -7.24 -1.24
C ARG A 211 -14.50 -7.50 0.16
N THR A 212 -13.68 -7.19 1.16
CA THR A 212 -14.05 -7.35 2.57
C THR A 212 -14.22 -6.00 3.26
N PRO A 213 -14.83 -6.01 4.46
CA PRO A 213 -14.81 -4.85 5.33
C PRO A 213 -13.40 -4.31 5.57
N PHE A 214 -13.29 -3.00 5.67
CA PHE A 214 -12.07 -2.31 6.06
C PHE A 214 -12.35 -1.25 7.12
N ARG A 215 -11.29 -0.79 7.78
CA ARG A 215 -11.32 0.30 8.75
C ARG A 215 -10.09 1.17 8.56
N VAL A 216 -10.27 2.49 8.66
CA VAL A 216 -9.18 3.46 8.62
C VAL A 216 -9.00 4.08 10.00
N ARG A 217 -7.76 4.20 10.45
CA ARG A 217 -7.38 4.84 11.71
C ARG A 217 -6.19 5.75 11.51
N GLU A 218 -6.22 6.89 12.18
CA GLU A 218 -5.11 7.83 12.21
C GLU A 218 -4.36 7.70 13.52
N TYR A 219 -3.03 7.71 13.46
CA TYR A 219 -2.17 7.85 14.63
C TYR A 219 -1.26 9.03 14.40
N THR A 220 -0.90 9.71 15.48
CA THR A 220 0.09 10.79 15.50
C THR A 220 1.28 10.36 16.35
N ARG A 221 2.44 10.99 16.11
CA ARG A 221 3.70 10.75 16.87
C ARG A 221 4.17 9.27 16.87
N PRO A 222 4.61 8.70 15.74
CA PRO A 222 4.68 9.28 14.39
C PRO A 222 3.33 9.22 13.65
N ASP A 223 3.19 10.08 12.64
CA ASP A 223 1.97 10.16 11.84
C ASP A 223 1.81 8.93 10.94
N ARG A 224 0.68 8.23 11.09
CA ARG A 224 0.41 6.96 10.40
C ARG A 224 -1.05 6.86 10.02
N LEU A 225 -1.31 6.62 8.74
CA LEU A 225 -2.62 6.18 8.28
C LEU A 225 -2.64 4.65 8.27
N VAL A 226 -3.47 4.05 9.12
CA VAL A 226 -3.59 2.61 9.28
C VAL A 226 -4.89 2.14 8.67
N ILE A 227 -4.80 1.20 7.73
CA ILE A 227 -5.90 0.60 7.01
C ILE A 227 -5.92 -0.88 7.35
N ASP A 228 -6.93 -1.32 8.10
CA ASP A 228 -7.17 -2.73 8.37
C ASP A 228 -8.16 -3.28 7.33
N VAL A 229 -7.84 -4.40 6.68
CA VAL A 229 -8.67 -5.08 5.67
C VAL A 229 -8.97 -6.49 6.18
N ALA A 230 -10.25 -6.84 6.39
CA ALA A 230 -10.61 -8.14 6.94
C ALA A 230 -10.20 -9.31 6.01
N HIS A 231 -9.89 -10.48 6.60
CA HIS A 231 -9.52 -11.71 5.89
C HIS A 231 -10.13 -12.96 6.50
#